data_AF-A0A1H3WNJ0-F1
#
_entry.id   AF-A0A1H3WNJ0-F1
#
_cell.length_a   1.000
_cell.length_b   1.000
_cell.length_c   1.000
_cell.angle_alpha   90.00
_cell.angle_beta   90.00
_cell.angle_gamma   90.00
#
_symmetry.space_group_name_H-M   'P 1'
#
loop_
_entity.id
_entity.type
_entity.pdbx_description
1 polymer ?
#
loop_
_entity_poly.entity_id
_entity_poly.type
_entity_poly.pdbx_seq_one_letter_code
_entity_poly.pdbx_strand_id
1 'polypeptide(L)'
;MKKHLKLLGAFALFSILVISCSKDDSGPGSVSGTWTFGDYTYTRATSTQGNEETSGIYAIVMVATGGDGGNFGDFSGSAMSFIFPSALGAGEYKLATNEEMQASYKTKKLMDIQCQIGLAGSNGSTLYESSLATGGTANVTIDKDGKYHITIKKPATLKKWVELEGGVSGAKDSYELKVNDLY
;
A
#
# COMPACT_ATOMS: atom_id res chain seq x y z
N MET A 1 -12.80 64.30 -34.11
CA MET A 1 -11.76 63.58 -34.88
C MET A 1 -10.67 63.15 -33.89
N LYS A 2 -10.52 61.83 -33.63
CA LYS A 2 -9.41 60.96 -34.09
C LYS A 2 -8.04 61.41 -33.51
N LYS A 3 -7.59 60.89 -32.35
CA LYS A 3 -6.83 59.65 -32.05
C LYS A 3 -5.36 59.61 -32.55
N HIS A 4 -4.51 59.03 -31.70
CA HIS A 4 -3.16 58.42 -31.87
C HIS A 4 -1.95 59.28 -31.39
N LEU A 5 -1.29 58.99 -30.26
CA LEU A 5 -0.43 57.84 -29.86
C LEU A 5 1.05 58.04 -30.26
N LYS A 6 1.97 58.20 -29.28
CA LYS A 6 3.35 57.62 -29.12
C LYS A 6 3.79 57.89 -27.67
N LEU A 7 3.87 56.94 -26.73
CA LEU A 7 4.81 55.81 -26.54
C LEU A 7 6.30 56.22 -26.48
N LEU A 8 6.82 56.34 -25.26
CA LEU A 8 8.21 56.12 -24.80
C LEU A 8 8.12 56.22 -23.26
N GLY A 9 8.52 55.30 -22.39
CA GLY A 9 9.43 54.16 -22.49
C GLY A 9 10.26 54.16 -21.21
N ALA A 10 9.78 53.48 -20.16
CA ALA A 10 10.55 53.13 -18.96
C ALA A 10 9.76 52.09 -18.14
N PHE A 11 9.88 50.81 -18.51
CA PHE A 11 9.38 49.72 -17.67
C PHE A 11 10.52 49.25 -16.78
N ALA A 12 10.33 49.41 -15.47
CA ALA A 12 11.28 49.06 -14.43
C ALA A 12 11.62 47.56 -14.48
N LEU A 13 12.90 47.26 -14.27
CA LEU A 13 13.40 45.90 -14.06
C LEU A 13 12.63 45.25 -12.91
N PHE A 14 11.89 44.20 -13.24
CA PHE A 14 11.30 43.29 -12.27
C PHE A 14 12.39 42.29 -11.85
N SER A 15 12.98 42.50 -10.69
CA SER A 15 13.89 41.55 -10.05
C SER A 15 13.09 40.30 -9.68
N ILE A 16 13.21 39.26 -10.50
CA ILE A 16 12.64 37.94 -10.22
C ILE A 16 13.45 37.37 -9.04
N LEU A 17 12.87 37.44 -7.84
CA LEU A 17 13.28 36.61 -6.72
C LEU A 17 12.97 35.16 -7.09
N VAL A 18 13.96 34.46 -7.62
CA VAL A 18 13.93 33.01 -7.73
C VAL A 18 13.94 32.44 -6.31
N ILE A 19 12.75 32.09 -5.82
CA ILE A 19 12.60 31.21 -4.66
C ILE A 19 13.18 29.87 -5.08
N SER A 20 14.45 29.67 -4.71
CA SER A 20 15.10 28.37 -4.73
C SER A 20 14.34 27.47 -3.76
N CYS A 21 13.34 26.74 -4.26
CA CYS A 21 12.92 25.50 -3.63
C CYS A 21 14.14 24.58 -3.62
N SER A 22 14.86 24.55 -2.50
CA SER A 22 15.69 23.41 -2.14
C SER A 22 14.77 22.19 -2.08
N LYS A 23 14.63 21.50 -3.22
CA LYS A 23 14.30 20.08 -3.18
C LYS A 23 15.47 19.43 -2.47
N ASP A 24 15.26 19.06 -1.21
CA ASP A 24 16.09 18.06 -0.59
C ASP A 24 15.88 16.78 -1.39
N ASP A 25 16.78 16.52 -2.35
CA ASP A 25 16.96 15.21 -2.97
C ASP A 25 17.57 14.28 -1.91
N SER A 26 16.78 13.96 -0.88
CA SER A 26 16.94 12.69 -0.19
C SER A 26 16.76 11.62 -1.26
N GLY A 27 17.88 10.98 -1.66
CA GLY A 27 17.88 9.80 -2.51
C GLY A 27 16.87 8.75 -2.00
N PRO A 28 16.47 7.77 -2.82
CA PRO A 28 15.43 6.82 -2.44
C PRO A 28 15.75 6.26 -1.06
N GLY A 29 14.89 6.60 -0.09
CA GLY A 29 15.04 6.13 1.29
C GLY A 29 15.21 4.63 1.29
N SER A 30 16.03 4.09 2.19
CA SER A 30 16.27 2.66 2.29
C SER A 30 14.96 1.89 2.16
N VAL A 31 14.89 0.92 1.24
CA VAL A 31 13.76 -0.01 1.08
C VAL A 31 13.67 -0.90 2.33
N SER A 32 13.15 -0.35 3.43
CA SER A 32 12.83 -1.08 4.65
C SER A 32 11.38 -1.53 4.53
N GLY A 33 11.20 -2.79 4.13
CA GLY A 33 9.90 -3.42 4.01
C GLY A 33 9.96 -4.65 3.13
N THR A 34 9.74 -5.82 3.71
CA THR A 34 9.77 -7.11 3.01
C THR A 34 8.59 -7.97 3.38
N TRP A 35 8.15 -8.81 2.46
CA TRP A 35 7.10 -9.78 2.72
C TRP A 35 7.37 -11.07 1.96
N THR A 36 6.85 -12.17 2.51
CA THR A 36 6.91 -13.48 1.86
C THR A 36 5.51 -14.01 1.66
N PHE A 37 5.24 -14.57 0.49
CA PHE A 37 3.99 -15.23 0.17
C PHE A 37 4.27 -16.64 -0.33
N GLY A 38 4.07 -17.63 0.53
CA GLY A 38 4.62 -18.96 0.34
C GLY A 38 6.15 -18.91 0.23
N ASP A 39 6.66 -19.41 -0.90
CA ASP A 39 8.09 -19.47 -1.18
C ASP A 39 8.63 -18.20 -1.85
N TYR A 40 7.75 -17.25 -2.23
CA TYR A 40 8.11 -16.01 -2.90
C TYR A 40 8.46 -14.92 -1.89
N THR A 41 9.59 -14.23 -2.10
CA THR A 41 10.04 -13.13 -1.25
C THR A 41 10.07 -11.85 -2.05
N TYR A 42 9.44 -10.81 -1.51
CA TYR A 42 9.23 -9.54 -2.17
C TYR A 42 9.74 -8.39 -1.30
N THR A 43 10.25 -7.36 -1.96
CA THR A 43 10.62 -6.07 -1.34
C THR A 43 9.61 -5.01 -1.74
N ARG A 44 9.24 -4.10 -0.85
CA ARG A 44 8.42 -2.94 -1.22
C ARG A 44 9.17 -2.06 -2.24
N ALA A 45 8.49 -1.60 -3.29
CA ALA A 45 8.92 -0.41 -4.05
C ALA A 45 8.20 0.84 -3.57
N THR A 46 6.89 0.88 -3.81
CA THR A 46 6.05 2.03 -3.51
C THR A 46 4.98 1.63 -2.52
N SER A 47 4.56 2.61 -1.74
CA SER A 47 3.41 2.48 -0.88
C SER A 47 2.63 3.79 -0.81
N THR A 48 1.36 3.66 -0.47
CA THR A 48 0.52 4.78 -0.11
C THR A 48 -0.30 4.41 1.10
N GLN A 49 -0.58 5.41 1.92
CA GLN A 49 -1.46 5.27 3.08
C GLN A 49 -2.51 6.35 3.02
N GLY A 50 -3.74 5.98 3.30
CA GLY A 50 -4.86 6.90 3.35
C GLY A 50 -5.88 6.48 4.39
N ASN A 51 -6.74 7.41 4.75
CA ASN A 51 -7.95 7.10 5.48
C ASN A 51 -9.12 7.21 4.50
N GLU A 52 -10.07 6.27 4.56
CA GLU A 52 -11.26 6.37 3.73
C GLU A 52 -12.21 7.42 4.32
N GLU A 53 -12.33 8.57 3.65
CA GLU A 53 -13.02 9.77 4.15
C GLU A 53 -14.54 9.58 4.35
N THR A 54 -15.18 8.66 3.63
CA THR A 54 -16.64 8.44 3.70
C THR A 54 -17.09 8.07 5.12
N SER A 55 -16.17 7.61 5.96
CA SER A 55 -16.42 7.33 7.37
C SER A 55 -15.27 7.71 8.31
N GLY A 56 -14.07 8.02 7.80
CA GLY A 56 -12.88 8.37 8.60
C GLY A 56 -12.40 7.24 9.53
N ILE A 57 -12.94 6.04 9.33
CA ILE A 57 -12.87 4.93 10.29
C ILE A 57 -11.73 3.96 9.95
N TYR A 58 -11.35 3.83 8.68
CA TYR A 58 -10.38 2.85 8.22
C TYR A 58 -9.11 3.51 7.70
N ALA A 59 -7.98 2.98 8.11
CA ALA A 59 -6.70 3.17 7.44
C ALA A 59 -6.56 2.11 6.35
N ILE A 60 -6.05 2.53 5.20
CA ILE A 60 -5.70 1.66 4.07
C ILE A 60 -4.21 1.88 3.80
N VAL A 61 -3.42 0.81 3.90
CA VAL A 61 -2.01 0.78 3.51
C VAL A 61 -1.89 -0.09 2.28
N MET A 62 -1.52 0.49 1.15
CA MET A 62 -1.27 -0.24 -0.10
C MET A 62 0.22 -0.28 -0.38
N VAL A 63 0.72 -1.46 -0.69
CA VAL A 63 2.14 -1.74 -0.94
C VAL A 63 2.27 -2.48 -2.26
N ALA A 64 3.10 -1.95 -3.15
CA ALA A 64 3.48 -2.63 -4.37
C ALA A 64 4.89 -3.21 -4.25
N THR A 65 5.11 -4.34 -4.91
CA THR A 65 6.42 -4.98 -5.01
C THR A 65 7.36 -4.15 -5.88
N GLY A 66 8.63 -4.10 -5.51
CA GLY A 66 9.67 -3.44 -6.28
C GLY A 66 10.40 -4.34 -7.26
N GLY A 67 10.79 -3.74 -8.38
CA GLY A 67 11.36 -4.45 -9.53
C GLY A 67 10.33 -5.39 -10.17
N ASP A 68 10.83 -6.44 -10.82
CA ASP A 68 10.04 -7.61 -11.20
C ASP A 68 9.62 -8.43 -9.98
N GLY A 69 9.97 -8.03 -8.76
CA GLY A 69 9.80 -8.86 -7.58
C GLY A 69 10.68 -10.11 -7.62
N GLY A 70 11.71 -10.15 -8.48
CA GLY A 70 12.49 -11.35 -8.80
C GLY A 70 12.05 -12.01 -10.11
N ASN A 71 12.82 -12.98 -10.60
CA ASN A 71 12.50 -13.74 -11.80
C ASN A 71 11.50 -14.88 -11.48
N PHE A 72 10.28 -14.51 -11.05
CA PHE A 72 9.23 -15.46 -10.67
C PHE A 72 8.17 -15.68 -11.76
N GLY A 73 8.45 -15.30 -13.02
CA GLY A 73 7.50 -15.44 -14.13
C GLY A 73 6.21 -14.68 -13.86
N ASP A 74 5.05 -15.32 -13.99
CA ASP A 74 3.75 -14.69 -13.74
C ASP A 74 3.56 -14.23 -12.28
N PHE A 75 4.39 -14.68 -11.33
CA PHE A 75 4.37 -14.18 -9.94
C PHE A 75 5.19 -12.89 -9.76
N SER A 76 5.83 -12.41 -10.83
CA SER A 76 6.46 -11.10 -10.88
C SER A 76 5.37 -10.02 -10.81
N GLY A 77 5.57 -9.02 -9.94
CA GLY A 77 4.54 -8.01 -9.65
C GLY A 77 3.42 -8.53 -8.75
N SER A 78 3.42 -8.05 -7.51
CA SER A 78 2.37 -8.31 -6.53
C SER A 78 2.07 -7.04 -5.75
N ALA A 79 0.84 -6.90 -5.27
CA ALA A 79 0.43 -5.81 -4.41
C ALA A 79 -0.30 -6.36 -3.18
N MET A 80 -0.21 -5.62 -2.09
CA MET A 80 -0.91 -5.95 -0.86
C MET A 80 -1.60 -4.72 -0.30
N SER A 81 -2.81 -4.95 0.19
CA SER A 81 -3.63 -3.94 0.86
C SER A 81 -3.89 -4.41 2.27
N PHE A 82 -3.67 -3.51 3.23
CA PHE A 82 -4.05 -3.70 4.63
C PHE A 82 -5.14 -2.70 4.96
N ILE A 83 -6.26 -3.18 5.47
CA ILE A 83 -7.41 -2.36 5.81
C ILE A 83 -7.74 -2.63 7.28
N PHE A 84 -7.79 -1.58 8.10
CA PHE A 84 -8.08 -1.74 9.53
C PHE A 84 -8.67 -0.47 10.14
N PRO A 85 -9.45 -0.58 11.23
CA PRO A 85 -10.02 0.59 11.89
C PRO A 85 -8.93 1.48 12.50
N SER A 86 -8.71 2.68 11.93
CA SER A 86 -7.66 3.62 12.32
C SER A 86 -7.91 4.24 13.70
N ALA A 87 -9.19 4.43 14.06
CA ALA A 87 -9.61 4.96 15.36
C ALA A 87 -9.19 4.07 16.55
N LEU A 88 -8.84 2.81 16.32
CA LEU A 88 -8.37 1.89 17.36
C LEU A 88 -6.85 1.98 17.59
N GLY A 89 -6.12 2.71 16.73
CA GLY A 89 -4.69 3.02 16.87
C GLY A 89 -3.75 1.81 16.83
N ALA A 90 -2.47 2.06 17.09
CA ALA A 90 -1.42 1.04 17.11
C ALA A 90 -1.75 -0.15 18.03
N GLY A 91 -1.22 -1.33 17.73
CA GLY A 91 -1.36 -2.55 18.55
C GLY A 91 -1.49 -3.82 17.71
N GLU A 92 -1.88 -4.91 18.37
CA GLU A 92 -2.14 -6.18 17.69
C GLU A 92 -3.57 -6.22 17.12
N TYR A 93 -3.67 -6.62 15.85
CA TYR A 93 -4.89 -6.82 15.10
C TYR A 93 -5.02 -8.30 14.74
N LYS A 94 -6.20 -8.88 14.93
CA LYS A 94 -6.51 -10.22 14.40
C LYS A 94 -6.85 -10.10 12.92
N LEU A 95 -6.35 -11.03 12.13
CA LEU A 95 -6.64 -11.03 10.70
C LEU A 95 -8.04 -11.59 10.45
N ALA A 96 -8.80 -10.90 9.61
CA ALA A 96 -10.21 -11.14 9.36
C ALA A 96 -10.53 -10.89 7.88
N THR A 97 -11.71 -11.27 7.42
CA THR A 97 -12.21 -10.76 6.13
C THR A 97 -12.65 -9.30 6.28
N ASN A 98 -12.82 -8.60 5.16
CA ASN A 98 -13.42 -7.26 5.17
C ASN A 98 -14.82 -7.26 5.84
N GLU A 99 -15.64 -8.27 5.56
CA GLU A 99 -16.99 -8.40 6.16
C GLU A 99 -16.93 -8.55 7.69
N GLU A 100 -16.06 -9.45 8.19
CA GLU A 100 -15.87 -9.68 9.63
C GLU A 100 -15.36 -8.41 10.34
N MET A 101 -14.43 -7.70 9.71
CA MET A 101 -13.92 -6.41 10.19
C MET A 101 -15.03 -5.37 10.27
N GLN A 102 -15.79 -5.17 9.19
CA GLN A 102 -16.87 -4.18 9.14
C GLN A 102 -17.99 -4.46 10.17
N ALA A 103 -18.23 -5.72 10.52
CA ALA A 103 -19.20 -6.07 11.56
C ALA A 103 -18.77 -5.64 12.98
N SER A 104 -17.49 -5.30 13.23
CA SER A 104 -16.97 -5.05 14.58
C SER A 104 -15.94 -3.90 14.68
N TYR A 105 -15.84 -3.04 13.67
CA TYR A 105 -14.77 -2.04 13.54
C TYR A 105 -14.66 -1.05 14.71
N LYS A 106 -15.73 -0.83 15.47
CA LYS A 106 -15.76 0.10 16.61
C LYS A 106 -15.14 -0.46 17.88
N THR A 107 -15.06 -1.78 18.01
CA THR A 107 -14.76 -2.44 19.30
C THR A 107 -13.69 -3.50 19.20
N LYS A 108 -13.35 -3.97 17.98
CA LYS A 108 -12.35 -5.01 17.78
C LYS A 108 -11.27 -4.55 16.81
N LYS A 109 -10.01 -4.81 17.19
CA LYS A 109 -8.84 -4.66 16.33
C LYS A 109 -8.79 -5.82 15.34
N LEU A 110 -9.49 -5.64 14.22
CA LEU A 110 -9.50 -6.56 13.09
C LEU A 110 -8.84 -5.90 11.89
N MET A 111 -8.08 -6.67 11.11
CA MET A 111 -7.41 -6.21 9.91
C MET A 111 -7.73 -7.17 8.77
N ASP A 112 -8.22 -6.62 7.66
CA ASP A 112 -8.27 -7.33 6.40
C ASP A 112 -6.95 -7.15 5.65
N ILE A 113 -6.45 -8.25 5.08
CA ILE A 113 -5.26 -8.29 4.24
C ILE A 113 -5.63 -8.93 2.93
N GLN A 114 -5.44 -8.17 1.87
CA GLN A 114 -5.62 -8.64 0.50
C GLN A 114 -4.27 -8.66 -0.20
N CYS A 115 -3.93 -9.79 -0.82
CA CYS A 115 -2.71 -9.96 -1.60
C CYS A 115 -3.07 -10.34 -3.04
N GLN A 116 -2.70 -9.50 -4.00
CA GLN A 116 -2.86 -9.78 -5.42
C GLN A 116 -1.51 -10.16 -6.02
N ILE A 117 -1.45 -11.32 -6.67
CA ILE A 117 -0.31 -11.81 -7.45
C ILE A 117 -0.67 -11.80 -8.95
N GLY A 118 0.32 -11.71 -9.85
CA GLY A 118 0.05 -11.72 -11.29
C GLY A 118 0.02 -10.35 -11.95
N LEU A 119 0.46 -9.29 -11.26
CA LEU A 119 0.28 -7.92 -11.75
C LEU A 119 1.25 -7.53 -12.87
N ALA A 120 2.40 -8.19 -13.00
CA ALA A 120 3.31 -7.94 -14.13
C ALA A 120 3.14 -8.95 -15.29
N GLY A 121 2.29 -9.97 -15.11
CA GLY A 121 1.96 -10.95 -16.16
C GLY A 121 0.84 -10.45 -17.10
N SER A 122 0.77 -11.01 -18.31
CA SER A 122 -0.29 -10.70 -19.28
C SER A 122 -1.53 -11.60 -19.17
N ASN A 123 -1.52 -12.58 -18.24
CA ASN A 123 -2.40 -13.75 -18.30
C ASN A 123 -3.40 -13.85 -17.14
N GLY A 124 -3.61 -12.74 -16.41
CA GLY A 124 -4.52 -12.68 -15.28
C GLY A 124 -3.84 -12.59 -13.92
N SER A 125 -4.64 -12.39 -12.87
CA SER A 125 -4.16 -12.20 -11.51
C SER A 125 -5.02 -12.96 -10.51
N THR A 126 -4.43 -13.35 -9.38
CA THR A 126 -5.14 -14.06 -8.32
C THR A 126 -5.09 -13.25 -7.04
N LEU A 127 -6.27 -13.03 -6.45
CA LEU A 127 -6.43 -12.30 -5.20
C LEU A 127 -6.64 -13.27 -4.05
N TYR A 128 -5.95 -13.01 -2.94
CA TYR A 128 -6.00 -13.75 -1.71
C TYR A 128 -6.46 -12.84 -0.57
N GLU A 129 -7.24 -13.37 0.37
CA GLU A 129 -7.78 -12.63 1.52
C GLU A 129 -7.47 -13.35 2.84
N SER A 130 -7.39 -12.60 3.93
CA SER A 130 -7.37 -13.14 5.29
C SER A 130 -8.78 -13.50 5.81
N SER A 131 -8.85 -14.28 6.88
CA SER A 131 -10.11 -14.56 7.59
C SER A 131 -9.84 -14.89 9.06
N LEU A 132 -10.81 -14.72 9.96
CA LEU A 132 -10.62 -15.10 11.37
C LEU A 132 -10.31 -16.59 11.57
N ALA A 133 -10.80 -17.45 10.66
CA ALA A 133 -10.60 -18.89 10.73
C ALA A 133 -9.17 -19.33 10.40
N THR A 134 -8.43 -18.53 9.63
CA THR A 134 -7.06 -18.87 9.15
C THR A 134 -6.03 -17.78 9.45
N GLY A 135 -6.50 -16.69 10.05
CA GLY A 135 -5.78 -15.48 10.34
C GLY A 135 -4.91 -15.62 11.58
N GLY A 136 -3.64 -15.26 11.42
CA GLY A 136 -2.75 -14.95 12.54
C GLY A 136 -3.06 -13.57 13.12
N THR A 137 -2.03 -12.89 13.58
CA THR A 137 -2.11 -11.50 14.05
C THR A 137 -1.10 -10.63 13.32
N ALA A 138 -1.48 -9.37 13.09
CA ALA A 138 -0.59 -8.31 12.63
C ALA A 138 -0.34 -7.32 13.76
N ASN A 139 0.90 -6.87 13.91
CA ASN A 139 1.25 -5.76 14.77
C ASN A 139 1.31 -4.49 13.93
N VAL A 140 0.58 -3.46 14.37
CA VAL A 140 0.57 -2.12 13.79
C VAL A 140 1.31 -1.18 14.74
N THR A 141 2.32 -0.49 14.23
CA THR A 141 2.95 0.66 14.91
C THR A 141 2.69 1.93 14.11
N ILE A 142 2.83 3.09 14.75
CA ILE A 142 2.70 4.40 14.10
C ILE A 142 4.01 5.14 14.32
N ASP A 143 4.64 5.63 13.26
CA ASP A 143 5.88 6.39 13.36
C ASP A 143 5.64 7.85 13.79
N LYS A 144 6.72 8.61 13.93
CA LYS A 144 6.66 10.03 14.31
C LYS A 144 5.95 10.92 13.29
N ASP A 145 5.81 10.46 12.05
CA ASP A 145 5.18 11.17 10.94
C ASP A 145 3.72 10.72 10.73
N GLY A 146 3.21 9.85 11.61
CA GLY A 146 1.84 9.34 11.58
C GLY A 146 1.62 8.17 10.61
N LYS A 147 2.69 7.60 10.05
CA LYS A 147 2.58 6.46 9.12
C LYS A 147 2.41 5.16 9.88
N TYR A 148 1.53 4.31 9.38
CA TYR A 148 1.31 2.96 9.89
C TYR A 148 2.36 2.00 9.36
N HIS A 149 2.94 1.21 10.25
CA HIS A 149 3.89 0.14 9.94
C HIS A 149 3.31 -1.18 10.40
N ILE A 150 3.33 -2.17 9.52
CA ILE A 150 2.63 -3.44 9.71
C ILE A 150 3.64 -4.58 9.70
N THR A 151 3.54 -5.50 10.66
CA THR A 151 4.40 -6.68 10.78
C THR A 151 3.59 -7.90 11.18
N ILE A 152 3.83 -9.03 10.53
CA ILE A 152 3.23 -10.35 10.80
C ILE A 152 4.37 -11.32 11.10
N LYS A 153 4.66 -11.52 12.40
CA LYS A 153 5.78 -12.37 12.86
C LYS A 153 5.44 -13.85 12.80
N LYS A 154 4.20 -14.22 13.14
CA LYS A 154 3.69 -15.58 12.99
C LYS A 154 2.99 -15.66 11.64
N PRO A 155 3.42 -16.54 10.73
CA PRO A 155 2.81 -16.61 9.41
C PRO A 155 1.29 -16.77 9.50
N ALA A 156 0.59 -15.97 8.70
CA ALA A 156 -0.85 -16.06 8.51
C ALA A 156 -1.13 -16.84 7.23
N THR A 157 -2.22 -17.61 7.15
CA THR A 157 -2.59 -18.24 5.90
C THR A 157 -3.62 -17.36 5.18
N LEU A 158 -3.28 -16.87 3.98
CA LEU A 158 -4.27 -16.24 3.11
C LEU A 158 -4.85 -17.29 2.16
N LYS A 159 -6.15 -17.18 1.90
CA LYS A 159 -6.87 -18.07 0.98
C LYS A 159 -7.22 -17.36 -0.30
N LYS A 160 -7.16 -18.10 -1.41
CA LYS A 160 -7.61 -17.64 -2.71
C LYS A 160 -9.06 -17.18 -2.60
N TRP A 161 -9.31 -15.96 -3.03
CA TRP A 161 -10.64 -15.36 -3.01
C TRP A 161 -11.22 -15.31 -4.42
N VAL A 162 -10.47 -14.75 -5.38
CA VAL A 162 -10.94 -14.60 -6.75
C VAL A 162 -9.77 -14.67 -7.74
N GLU A 163 -10.07 -15.20 -8.93
CA GLU A 163 -9.19 -15.20 -10.09
C GLU A 163 -9.74 -14.21 -11.13
N LEU A 164 -8.89 -13.30 -11.58
CA LEU A 164 -9.17 -12.32 -12.61
C LEU A 164 -8.53 -12.79 -13.91
N GLU A 165 -9.30 -12.78 -15.00
CA GLU A 165 -8.86 -13.20 -16.34
C GLU A 165 -8.26 -14.63 -16.39
N GLY A 166 -8.76 -15.53 -15.54
CA GLY A 166 -8.28 -16.92 -15.44
C GLY A 166 -7.20 -17.14 -14.39
N GLY A 167 -6.73 -16.08 -13.72
CA GLY A 167 -5.79 -16.16 -12.61
C GLY A 167 -4.37 -16.50 -13.02
N VAL A 168 -3.49 -16.67 -12.02
CA VAL A 168 -2.11 -17.09 -12.24
C VAL A 168 -2.03 -18.61 -12.32
N SER A 169 -1.48 -19.14 -13.42
CA SER A 169 -1.31 -20.57 -13.59
C SER A 169 -0.43 -21.18 -12.50
N GLY A 170 -0.89 -22.27 -11.88
CA GLY A 170 -0.19 -22.92 -10.77
C GLY A 170 -0.34 -22.24 -9.41
N ALA A 171 -1.15 -21.18 -9.30
CA ALA A 171 -1.45 -20.54 -8.03
C ALA A 171 -2.25 -21.48 -7.10
N LYS A 172 -1.68 -21.75 -5.92
CA LYS A 172 -2.27 -22.62 -4.88
C LYS A 172 -3.52 -21.98 -4.28
N ASP A 173 -4.38 -22.78 -3.63
CA ASP A 173 -5.58 -22.28 -2.95
C ASP A 173 -5.28 -21.44 -1.71
N SER A 174 -4.06 -21.56 -1.17
CA SER A 174 -3.62 -20.75 -0.04
C SER A 174 -2.10 -20.65 0.01
N TYR A 175 -1.63 -19.61 0.70
CA TYR A 175 -0.22 -19.37 0.97
C TYR A 175 -0.03 -18.82 2.37
N GLU A 176 1.11 -19.12 2.96
CA GLU A 176 1.55 -18.43 4.18
C GLU A 176 2.07 -17.02 3.84
N LEU A 177 1.66 -16.04 4.62
CA LEU A 177 2.10 -14.66 4.56
C LEU A 177 2.96 -14.34 5.78
N LYS A 178 4.15 -13.78 5.54
CA LYS A 178 4.93 -13.06 6.56
C LYS A 178 5.19 -11.65 6.07
N VAL A 179 5.15 -10.71 6.99
CA VAL A 179 5.32 -9.29 6.70
C VAL A 179 6.29 -8.71 7.71
N ASN A 180 7.29 -7.99 7.22
CA ASN A 180 8.25 -7.28 8.04
C ASN A 180 8.27 -5.82 7.61
N ASP A 181 7.73 -4.97 8.47
CA ASP A 181 7.77 -3.51 8.37
C ASP A 181 7.26 -2.95 7.04
N LEU A 182 6.03 -3.34 6.66
CA LEU A 182 5.36 -2.74 5.51
C LEU A 182 4.57 -1.49 5.90
N TYR A 183 4.81 -0.43 5.15
CA TYR A 183 4.25 0.92 5.31
C TYR A 183 4.29 1.64 3.98
#